data_AF-A0A6G2DCT8-F1
#
_entry.id   AF-A0A6G2DCT8-F1
#
_cell.length_a   1.000
_cell.length_b   1.000
_cell.length_c   1.000
_cell.angle_alpha   90.00
_cell.angle_beta   90.00
_cell.angle_gamma   90.00
#
_symmetry.space_group_name_H-M   'P 1'
#
loop_
_entity.id
_entity.type
_entity.pdbx_description
1 polymer ?
#
loop_
_entity_poly.entity_id
_entity_poly.type
_entity_poly.pdbx_seq_one_letter_code
_entity_poly.pdbx_strand_id
1 'polypeptide(L)' 'ENYDEATDKYTSTTALQKLFSEIAPRYAERNGGYTRILKTEPRRGDAAPMAIIELV' A
#
# COMPACT_ATOMS: atom_id res chain seq x y z
N GLU A 1 -5.78 -14.61 3.84
CA GLU A 1 -7.00 -14.85 3.05
C GLU A 1 -7.95 -15.60 3.96
N ASN A 2 -9.20 -15.14 4.08
CA ASN A 2 -10.18 -15.79 4.94
C ASN A 2 -11.14 -16.60 4.07
N TYR A 3 -11.28 -17.88 4.38
CA TYR A 3 -12.23 -18.77 3.76
C TYR A 3 -13.59 -18.59 4.42
N ASP A 4 -14.63 -18.35 3.63
CA ASP A 4 -16.02 -18.29 4.12
C ASP A 4 -16.71 -19.64 3.87
N GLU A 5 -16.93 -20.39 4.95
CA GLU A 5 -17.57 -21.72 4.94
C GLU A 5 -19.00 -21.67 4.40
N ALA A 6 -19.71 -20.55 4.52
CA ALA A 6 -21.10 -20.43 4.09
C ALA A 6 -21.25 -20.18 2.58
N THR A 7 -20.21 -19.62 1.93
CA THR A 7 -20.25 -19.26 0.51
C THR A 7 -19.24 -20.01 -0.36
N ASP A 8 -18.48 -20.94 0.21
CA ASP A 8 -17.41 -21.73 -0.46
C ASP A 8 -16.48 -20.83 -1.30
N LYS A 9 -16.13 -19.67 -0.74
CA LYS A 9 -15.32 -18.65 -1.42
C LYS A 9 -14.23 -18.12 -0.52
N TYR A 10 -13.06 -17.93 -1.11
CA TYR A 10 -12.01 -17.11 -0.52
C TYR A 10 -12.40 -15.64 -0.67
N THR A 11 -12.53 -14.93 0.44
CA THR A 11 -12.70 -13.47 0.41
C THR A 11 -11.32 -12.83 0.56
N SER A 12 -10.90 -12.13 -0.49
CA SER A 12 -9.70 -11.29 -0.48
C SER A 12 -10.11 -9.83 -0.48
N THR A 13 -9.64 -9.08 0.51
CA THR A 13 -9.83 -7.63 0.53
C THR A 13 -9.05 -7.03 -0.63
N THR A 14 -9.76 -6.40 -1.55
CA THR A 14 -9.10 -5.78 -2.71
C THR A 14 -8.38 -4.50 -2.29
N ALA A 15 -7.37 -4.10 -3.05
CA ALA A 15 -6.70 -2.82 -2.85
C ALA A 15 -7.70 -1.64 -2.90
N LEU A 16 -8.73 -1.73 -3.73
CA LEU A 16 -9.81 -0.75 -3.83
C LEU A 16 -10.61 -0.66 -2.53
N GLN A 17 -11.02 -1.80 -1.97
CA GLN A 17 -11.75 -1.85 -0.70
C GLN A 17 -10.91 -1.22 0.42
N LYS A 18 -9.65 -1.64 0.54
CA LYS A 18 -8.72 -1.11 1.54
C LYS A 18 -8.48 0.40 1.39
N LEU A 19 -8.39 0.89 0.14
CA LEU A 19 -8.20 2.30 -0.16
C LEU A 19 -9.33 3.14 0.42
N PHE A 20 -10.59 2.73 0.22
CA PHE A 20 -11.74 3.50 0.69
C PHE A 20 -12.11 3.24 2.15
N SER A 21 -11.90 2.03 2.67
CA SER A 21 -12.27 1.68 4.04
C SER A 21 -11.24 2.14 5.08
N GLU A 22 -9.95 2.11 4.75
CA GLU A 22 -8.87 2.37 5.71
C GLU A 22 -8.04 3.61 5.36
N ILE A 23 -7.59 3.70 4.10
CA ILE A 23 -6.60 4.72 3.71
C ILE A 23 -7.23 6.10 3.52
N ALA A 24 -8.39 6.19 2.86
CA ALA A 24 -9.05 7.47 2.59
C ALA A 24 -9.49 8.20 3.88
N PRO A 25 -10.13 7.55 4.88
CA PRO A 25 -10.47 8.21 6.14
C PRO A 25 -9.22 8.71 6.90
N ARG A 26 -8.11 7.97 6.85
CA ARG A 26 -6.85 8.36 7.49
C ARG A 26 -6.27 9.67 6.96
N TYR A 27 -6.52 10.00 5.69
CA TYR A 27 -6.00 11.21 5.05
C TYR A 27 -7.05 12.30 4.80
N ALA A 28 -8.25 12.19 5.39
CA ALA A 28 -9.36 13.10 5.13
C ALA A 28 -9.00 14.58 5.33
N GLU A 29 -8.20 14.89 6.36
CA GLU A 29 -7.82 16.27 6.70
C GLU A 29 -6.52 16.74 6.01
N ARG A 30 -5.84 15.88 5.24
CA ARG A 30 -4.55 16.20 4.61
C ARG A 30 -4.77 16.61 3.16
N ASN A 31 -4.40 17.85 2.82
CA ASN A 31 -4.45 18.36 1.44
C ASN A 31 -3.13 18.09 0.70
N GLY A 32 -2.96 16.85 0.22
CA GLY A 32 -1.80 16.45 -0.59
C GLY A 32 -0.60 15.94 0.22
N GLY A 33 0.42 15.44 -0.49
CA GLY A 33 1.61 14.84 0.15
C GLY A 33 1.32 13.51 0.86
N TYR A 34 0.56 12.61 0.22
CA TYR A 34 0.19 11.32 0.79
C TYR A 34 1.32 10.28 0.78
N THR A 35 2.36 10.52 -0.02
CA THR A 35 3.51 9.64 -0.16
C THR A 35 4.80 10.35 0.20
N ARG A 36 5.77 9.55 0.65
CA ARG A 36 7.16 9.97 0.87
C ARG A 36 8.10 9.00 0.17
N ILE A 37 9.22 9.52 -0.31
CA ILE A 37 10.30 8.75 -0.94
C ILE A 37 11.55 8.85 -0.07
N LEU A 38 12.13 7.70 0.28
CA LEU A 38 13.41 7.59 0.99
C LEU A 38 14.43 6.95 0.04
N LYS A 39 15.47 7.71 -0.32
CA LYS A 39 16.56 7.18 -1.15
C LYS A 39 17.33 6.11 -0.38
N THR A 40 17.67 5.02 -1.04
CA THR A 40 18.48 3.95 -0.46
C THR A 40 19.79 3.79 -1.24
N GLU A 41 20.63 2.88 -0.78
CA GLU A 41 21.86 2.54 -1.49
C GLU A 41 21.55 1.95 -2.88
N PRO A 42 22.47 2.10 -3.85
CA PRO A 42 22.34 1.48 -5.16
C PRO A 42 22.19 -0.05 -5.07
N ARG A 43 21.42 -0.64 -5.98
CA ARG A 43 21.21 -2.07 -6.02
C ARG A 43 22.52 -2.80 -6.34
N ARG A 44 22.80 -3.85 -5.56
CA ARG A 44 23.97 -4.70 -5.78
C ARG A 44 23.85 -5.46 -7.10
N GLY A 45 24.87 -5.33 -7.96
CA GLY A 45 24.98 -6.04 -9.25
C GLY A 45 24.98 -5.08 -10.44
N ASP A 46 24.01 -4.17 -10.50
CA ASP A 46 23.84 -3.21 -11.61
C ASP A 46 23.96 -1.74 -11.19
N ALA A 47 24.20 -1.48 -9.91
CA ALA A 47 24.32 -0.14 -9.33
C ALA A 47 23.11 0.76 -9.61
N ALA A 48 21.92 0.18 -9.80
CA ALA A 48 20.70 0.94 -10.07
C ALA A 48 20.35 1.82 -8.85
N PRO A 49 20.02 3.12 -9.02
CA PRO A 49 19.53 3.95 -7.93
C PRO A 49 18.21 3.40 -7.38
N MET A 50 18.13 3.20 -6.06
CA MET A 50 16.96 2.64 -5.39
C MET A 50 16.33 3.65 -4.43
N ALA A 51 15.04 3.46 -4.15
CA ALA A 51 14.33 4.20 -3.12
C ALA A 51 13.15 3.37 -2.59
N ILE A 52 12.73 3.67 -1.36
CA ILE A 52 11.50 3.16 -0.74
C ILE A 52 10.43 4.24 -0.89
N ILE A 53 9.24 3.85 -1.34
CA ILE A 53 8.05 4.70 -1.36
C ILE A 53 7.07 4.23 -0.28
N GLU A 54 6.55 5.16 0.50
CA GLU A 54 5.63 4.86 1.61
C GLU A 54 4.51 5.88 1.72
N LEU A 55 3.40 5.47 2.35
CA LEU A 55 2.30 6.35 2.74
C LEU A 55 2.66 7.09 4.04
N VAL A 56 2.25 8.35 4.19
CA VAL A 56 2.68 9.24 5.30
C VAL A 56 1.89 9.05 6.60
#